data_AF-A0A4R3P0Y5-F1
#
_entry.id   AF-A0A4R3P0Y5-F1
#
_cell.length_a   1.000
_cell.length_b   1.000
_cell.length_c   1.000
_cell.angle_alpha   90.00
_cell.angle_beta   90.00
_cell.angle_gamma   90.00
#
_symmetry.space_group_name_H-M   'P 1'
#
loop_
_entity.id
_entity.type
_entity.pdbx_description
1 polymer ?
#
loop_
_entity_poly.entity_id
_entity_poly.type
_entity_poly.pdbx_seq_one_letter_code
_entity_poly.pdbx_strand_id
1 'polypeptide(L)'
;MPAFLAKYLSPGVVVVVLLLVTTGLAFLAVREVNGMVKDARASAVSERDAFWKGEIAEANAAKNEAVAAQLRAVMLADNKIRAAEAEAETKLNEMERANAALPGGAACGLGPERVRILPR
;
A
#
# COMPACT_ATOMS: atom_id res chain seq x y z
N MET A 1 78.18 23.35 7.91
CA MET A 1 77.36 22.11 7.88
C MET A 1 78.32 20.93 7.74
N PRO A 2 78.45 20.03 8.73
CA PRO A 2 79.49 19.01 8.70
C PRO A 2 79.21 17.99 7.58
N ALA A 3 80.25 17.65 6.80
CA ALA A 3 80.18 16.86 5.56
C ALA A 3 79.51 15.49 5.67
N PHE A 4 79.37 14.95 6.89
CA PHE A 4 78.63 13.73 7.18
C PHE A 4 77.13 13.86 6.90
N LEU A 5 76.50 15.01 7.18
CA LEU A 5 75.07 15.24 6.89
C LEU A 5 74.79 15.14 5.38
N ALA A 6 75.65 15.72 4.53
CA ALA A 6 75.47 15.70 3.08
C ALA A 6 75.55 14.28 2.47
N LYS A 7 76.32 13.37 3.08
CA LYS A 7 76.51 11.98 2.61
C LYS A 7 75.30 11.08 2.90
N TYR A 8 74.53 11.37 3.96
CA TYR A 8 73.32 10.63 4.33
C TYR A 8 72.03 11.31 3.84
N LEU A 9 72.07 12.58 3.47
CA LEU A 9 70.91 13.30 2.91
C LEU A 9 70.44 12.68 1.59
N SER A 10 71.33 12.23 0.71
CA SER A 10 70.93 11.66 -0.59
C SER A 10 70.18 10.33 -0.50
N PRO A 11 70.64 9.29 0.25
CA PRO A 11 69.83 8.08 0.43
C PRO A 11 68.58 8.33 1.30
N GLY A 12 68.67 9.24 2.28
CA GLY A 12 67.53 9.59 3.13
C GLY A 12 66.36 10.19 2.34
N VAL A 13 66.65 11.10 1.41
CA VAL A 13 65.63 11.68 0.52
C VAL A 13 65.01 10.61 -0.38
N VAL A 14 65.81 9.68 -0.92
CA VAL A 14 65.29 8.57 -1.75
C VAL A 14 64.34 7.67 -0.96
N VAL A 15 64.69 7.33 0.29
CA VAL A 15 63.81 6.53 1.16
C VAL A 15 62.51 7.26 1.48
N VAL A 16 62.56 8.56 1.77
CA VAL A 16 61.36 9.37 2.03
C VAL A 16 60.47 9.44 0.79
N VAL A 17 61.05 9.66 -0.40
CA VAL A 17 60.29 9.68 -1.65
C VAL A 17 59.62 8.32 -1.91
N LEU A 18 60.35 7.22 -1.72
CA LEU A 18 59.79 5.87 -1.85
C LEU A 18 58.62 5.64 -0.88
N LEU A 19 58.77 6.03 0.39
CA LEU A 19 57.70 5.91 1.38
C LEU A 19 56.45 6.74 1.01
N LEU A 20 56.64 7.95 0.50
CA LEU A 20 55.53 8.79 0.05
C LEU A 20 54.82 8.17 -1.15
N VAL A 21 55.56 7.64 -2.12
CA VAL A 21 55.00 6.97 -3.29
C VAL A 21 54.22 5.73 -2.89
N THR A 22 54.79 4.87 -2.04
CA THR A 22 54.10 3.63 -1.60
C THR A 22 52.86 3.94 -0.78
N THR A 23 52.92 4.92 0.12
CA THR A 23 51.76 5.36 0.92
C THR A 23 50.68 5.98 0.03
N GLY A 24 51.07 6.79 -0.96
CA GLY A 24 50.14 7.37 -1.93
C GLY A 24 49.43 6.32 -2.78
N LEU A 25 50.17 5.33 -3.28
CA LEU A 25 49.60 4.21 -4.03
C LEU A 25 48.68 3.35 -3.16
N ALA A 26 49.07 3.06 -1.91
CA ALA A 26 48.23 2.34 -0.96
C ALA A 26 46.92 3.09 -0.68
N PHE A 27 46.99 4.41 -0.50
CA PHE A 27 45.81 5.25 -0.31
C PHE A 27 44.87 5.22 -1.54
N LEU A 28 45.42 5.33 -2.75
CA LEU A 28 44.64 5.25 -3.99
C LEU A 28 43.99 3.88 -4.15
N ALA A 29 44.72 2.79 -3.86
CA ALA A 29 44.18 1.44 -3.92
C ALA A 29 43.01 1.25 -2.94
N VAL A 30 43.15 1.71 -1.69
CA VAL A 30 42.07 1.67 -0.70
C VAL A 30 40.87 2.51 -1.14
N ARG A 31 41.11 3.69 -1.74
CA ARG A 31 40.04 4.55 -2.25
C ARG A 31 39.27 3.86 -3.39
N GLU A 32 39.96 3.22 -4.30
CA GLU A 32 39.36 2.51 -5.44
C GLU A 32 38.54 1.31 -4.97
N VAL A 33 39.09 0.49 -4.06
CA VAL A 33 38.35 -0.64 -3.47
C VAL A 33 37.09 -0.16 -2.74
N ASN A 34 37.17 0.94 -1.99
CA ASN A 34 36.00 1.52 -1.35
C ASN A 34 34.96 2.04 -2.38
N GLY A 35 35.41 2.55 -3.53
CA GLY A 35 34.55 2.92 -4.65
C GLY A 35 33.80 1.71 -5.19
N MET A 36 34.53 0.67 -5.56
CA MET A 36 33.97 -0.59 -6.07
C MET A 36 32.94 -1.20 -5.11
N VAL A 37 33.22 -1.20 -3.80
CA VAL A 37 32.28 -1.71 -2.79
C VAL A 37 31.01 -0.87 -2.72
N LYS A 38 31.12 0.46 -2.80
CA LYS A 38 29.95 1.34 -2.80
C LYS A 38 29.09 1.14 -4.04
N ASP A 39 29.70 1.02 -5.20
CA ASP A 39 29.00 0.83 -6.48
C ASP A 39 28.32 -0.54 -6.54
N ALA A 40 28.99 -1.59 -6.07
CA ALA A 40 28.42 -2.93 -5.94
C ALA A 40 27.22 -2.91 -4.98
N ARG A 41 27.34 -2.25 -3.83
CA ARG A 41 26.23 -2.10 -2.88
C ARG A 41 25.07 -1.30 -3.49
N ALA A 42 25.34 -0.20 -4.17
CA ALA A 42 24.31 0.62 -4.80
C ALA A 42 23.55 -0.16 -5.86
N SER A 43 24.27 -0.93 -6.70
CA SER A 43 23.68 -1.79 -7.73
C SER A 43 22.80 -2.87 -7.11
N ALA A 44 23.29 -3.58 -6.09
CA ALA A 44 22.53 -4.63 -5.41
C ALA A 44 21.25 -4.09 -4.72
N VAL A 45 21.33 -2.89 -4.13
CA VAL A 45 20.14 -2.23 -3.55
C VAL A 45 19.17 -1.84 -4.65
N SER A 46 19.65 -1.27 -5.75
CA SER A 46 18.81 -0.87 -6.89
C SER A 46 18.06 -2.06 -7.50
N GLU A 47 18.74 -3.19 -7.70
CA GLU A 47 18.13 -4.43 -8.22
C GLU A 47 17.04 -4.94 -7.27
N ARG A 48 17.35 -5.01 -5.97
CA ARG A 48 16.39 -5.46 -4.96
C ARG A 48 15.19 -4.53 -4.86
N ASP A 49 15.41 -3.21 -4.89
CA ASP A 49 14.34 -2.22 -4.83
C ASP A 49 13.46 -2.29 -6.09
N ALA A 50 14.05 -2.51 -7.26
CA ALA A 50 13.31 -2.72 -8.50
C ALA A 50 12.44 -3.99 -8.44
N PHE A 51 13.01 -5.09 -7.96
CA PHE A 51 12.30 -6.36 -7.76
C PHE A 51 11.09 -6.16 -6.83
N TRP A 52 11.30 -5.62 -5.62
CA TRP A 52 10.20 -5.43 -4.68
C TRP A 52 9.17 -4.40 -5.13
N LYS A 53 9.58 -3.36 -5.86
CA LYS A 53 8.61 -2.44 -6.49
C LYS A 53 7.71 -3.16 -7.50
N GLY A 54 8.25 -4.11 -8.26
CA GLY A 54 7.49 -4.97 -9.16
C GLY A 54 6.48 -5.83 -8.41
N GLU A 55 6.95 -6.60 -7.43
CA GLU A 55 6.11 -7.47 -6.58
C GLU A 55 4.99 -6.69 -5.88
N ILE A 56 5.31 -5.51 -5.33
CA ILE A 56 4.33 -4.64 -4.68
C ILE A 56 3.30 -4.11 -5.69
N ALA A 57 3.72 -3.76 -6.90
CA ALA A 57 2.81 -3.29 -7.94
C ALA A 57 1.84 -4.40 -8.37
N GLU A 58 2.33 -5.63 -8.53
CA GLU A 58 1.50 -6.80 -8.85
C GLU A 58 0.51 -7.12 -7.71
N ALA A 59 0.98 -7.18 -6.47
CA ALA A 59 0.13 -7.41 -5.30
C ALA A 59 -0.94 -6.32 -5.15
N ASN A 60 -0.60 -5.05 -5.40
CA ASN A 60 -1.55 -3.96 -5.38
C ASN A 60 -2.57 -4.04 -6.52
N ALA A 61 -2.17 -4.46 -7.72
CA ALA A 61 -3.09 -4.67 -8.83
C ALA A 61 -4.13 -5.76 -8.48
N ALA A 62 -3.67 -6.91 -7.96
CA ALA A 62 -4.56 -8.00 -7.52
C ALA A 62 -5.51 -7.55 -6.39
N LYS A 63 -4.99 -6.80 -5.41
CA LYS A 63 -5.82 -6.23 -4.33
C LYS A 63 -6.87 -5.27 -4.87
N ASN A 64 -6.50 -4.38 -5.78
CA ASN A 64 -7.42 -3.41 -6.36
C ASN A 64 -8.52 -4.10 -7.18
N GLU A 65 -8.19 -5.16 -7.90
CA GLU A 65 -9.17 -5.97 -8.62
C GLU A 65 -10.15 -6.65 -7.64
N ALA A 66 -9.65 -7.24 -6.56
CA ALA A 66 -10.48 -7.84 -5.53
C ALA A 66 -11.42 -6.82 -4.86
N VAL A 67 -10.91 -5.63 -4.54
CA VAL A 67 -11.72 -4.53 -3.99
C VAL A 67 -12.79 -4.08 -5.00
N ALA A 68 -12.45 -3.96 -6.28
CA ALA A 68 -13.43 -3.61 -7.31
C ALA A 68 -14.52 -4.69 -7.46
N ALA A 69 -14.15 -5.97 -7.40
CA ALA A 69 -15.11 -7.07 -7.41
C ALA A 69 -16.04 -7.04 -6.19
N GLN A 70 -15.47 -6.80 -4.99
CA GLN A 70 -16.23 -6.68 -3.76
C GLN A 70 -17.19 -5.49 -3.79
N LEU A 71 -16.74 -4.32 -4.27
CA LEU A 71 -17.59 -3.14 -4.43
C LEU A 71 -18.77 -3.39 -5.36
N ARG A 72 -18.54 -4.08 -6.50
CA ARG A 72 -19.64 -4.48 -7.40
C ARG A 72 -20.63 -5.41 -6.72
N ALA A 73 -20.15 -6.40 -5.96
CA ALA A 73 -21.02 -7.32 -5.23
C ALA A 73 -21.86 -6.58 -4.17
N VAL A 74 -21.24 -5.64 -3.43
CA VAL A 74 -21.93 -4.80 -2.45
C VAL A 74 -22.99 -3.93 -3.13
N MET A 75 -22.67 -3.28 -4.25
CA MET A 75 -23.64 -2.47 -4.99
C MET A 75 -24.83 -3.29 -5.48
N LEU A 76 -24.60 -4.51 -5.97
CA LEU A 76 -25.68 -5.42 -6.38
C LEU A 76 -26.55 -5.84 -5.19
N ALA A 77 -25.95 -6.10 -4.03
CA ALA A 77 -26.68 -6.42 -2.81
C ALA A 77 -27.50 -5.22 -2.33
N ASP A 78 -26.91 -4.02 -2.29
CA ASP A 78 -27.59 -2.78 -1.88
C ASP A 78 -28.79 -2.48 -2.77
N ASN A 79 -28.63 -2.62 -4.10
CA ASN A 79 -29.74 -2.45 -5.04
C ASN A 79 -30.89 -3.43 -4.79
N LYS A 80 -30.59 -4.69 -4.45
CA LYS A 80 -31.61 -5.69 -4.11
C LYS A 80 -32.33 -5.34 -2.82
N ILE A 81 -31.60 -4.89 -1.81
CA ILE A 81 -32.18 -4.47 -0.51
C ILE A 81 -33.11 -3.29 -0.74
N ARG A 82 -32.64 -2.24 -1.43
CA ARG A 82 -33.48 -1.07 -1.75
C ARG A 82 -34.73 -1.42 -2.55
N ALA A 83 -34.62 -2.35 -3.51
CA ALA A 83 -35.78 -2.81 -4.26
C ALA A 83 -36.79 -3.54 -3.35
N ALA A 84 -36.31 -4.39 -2.44
CA ALA A 84 -37.17 -5.09 -1.47
C ALA A 84 -37.79 -4.13 -0.44
N GLU A 85 -37.06 -3.12 0.02
CA GLU A 85 -37.56 -2.06 0.89
C GLU A 85 -38.65 -1.25 0.21
N ALA A 86 -38.43 -0.81 -1.04
CA ALA A 86 -39.44 -0.11 -1.82
C ALA A 86 -40.70 -0.98 -2.02
N GLU A 87 -40.55 -2.27 -2.32
CA GLU A 87 -41.68 -3.20 -2.42
C GLU A 87 -42.41 -3.36 -1.07
N ALA A 88 -41.69 -3.46 0.05
CA ALA A 88 -42.29 -3.53 1.37
C ALA A 88 -43.04 -2.25 1.74
N GLU A 89 -42.48 -1.07 1.44
CA GLU A 89 -43.14 0.22 1.66
C GLU A 89 -44.41 0.37 0.80
N THR A 90 -44.39 -0.05 -0.46
CA THR A 90 -45.60 -0.03 -1.30
C THR A 90 -46.70 -0.91 -0.71
N LYS A 91 -46.38 -2.14 -0.29
CA LYS A 91 -47.33 -3.04 0.38
C LYS A 91 -47.87 -2.45 1.68
N LEU A 92 -47.02 -1.86 2.52
CA LEU A 92 -47.45 -1.20 3.76
C LEU A 92 -48.42 -0.05 3.47
N ASN A 93 -48.09 0.83 2.52
CA ASN A 93 -48.97 1.94 2.13
C ASN A 93 -50.32 1.45 1.57
N GLU A 94 -50.32 0.38 0.77
CA GLU A 94 -51.56 -0.24 0.28
C GLU A 94 -52.41 -0.79 1.43
N MET A 95 -51.78 -1.46 2.41
CA MET A 95 -52.46 -1.98 3.59
C MET A 95 -53.01 -0.87 4.48
N GLU A 96 -52.27 0.22 4.69
CA GLU A 96 -52.74 1.38 5.44
C GLU A 96 -53.95 2.04 4.77
N ARG A 97 -53.91 2.21 3.44
CA ARG A 97 -55.06 2.71 2.66
C ARG A 97 -56.26 1.77 2.76
N ALA A 98 -56.05 0.46 2.61
CA ALA A 98 -57.11 -0.54 2.73
C ALA A 98 -57.72 -0.52 4.14
N ASN A 99 -56.90 -0.37 5.19
CA ASN A 99 -57.35 -0.30 6.57
C ASN A 99 -58.13 0.98 6.90
N ALA A 100 -57.77 2.11 6.27
CA ALA A 100 -58.49 3.38 6.39
C ALA A 100 -59.84 3.37 5.68
N ALA A 101 -59.99 2.58 4.61
CA ALA A 101 -61.25 2.44 3.87
C ALA A 101 -62.30 1.55 4.58
N LEU A 102 -61.94 0.88 5.68
CA LEU A 102 -62.85 0.01 6.40
C LEU A 102 -63.87 0.79 7.26
N PRO A 103 -65.11 0.28 7.37
CA PRO A 103 -66.13 0.87 8.23
C PRO A 103 -65.73 0.79 9.72
N GLY A 104 -65.96 1.88 10.47
CA GLY A 104 -65.64 1.97 11.91
C GLY A 104 -64.23 2.49 12.24
N GLY A 105 -63.58 3.22 11.32
CA GLY A 105 -62.14 3.56 11.36
C GLY A 105 -61.51 4.04 12.68
N ALA A 106 -62.24 4.79 13.54
CA ALA A 106 -61.76 5.26 14.85
C ALA A 106 -62.31 4.48 16.06
N ALA A 107 -63.14 3.45 15.83
CA ALA A 107 -63.70 2.63 16.88
C ALA A 107 -62.63 1.66 17.42
N CYS A 108 -62.45 1.64 18.74
CA CYS A 108 -61.57 0.69 19.41
C CYS A 108 -62.14 -0.73 19.29
N GLY A 109 -61.58 -1.53 18.37
CA GLY A 109 -61.89 -2.95 18.23
C GLY A 109 -61.47 -3.55 16.88
N LEU A 110 -60.92 -4.78 16.91
CA LEU A 110 -60.59 -5.56 15.71
C LEU A 110 -61.84 -6.31 15.23
N GLY A 111 -62.57 -5.74 14.27
CA GLY A 111 -63.67 -6.44 13.58
C GLY A 111 -63.17 -7.55 12.65
N PRO A 112 -64.04 -8.51 12.24
CA PRO A 112 -63.67 -9.62 11.35
C PRO A 112 -63.01 -9.15 10.05
N GLU A 113 -63.45 -8.00 9.55
CA GLU A 113 -62.98 -7.36 8.32
C GLU A 113 -61.52 -6.88 8.45
N ARG A 114 -61.08 -6.48 9.66
CA ARG A 114 -59.71 -6.02 9.94
C ARG A 114 -58.71 -7.15 10.15
N VAL A 115 -59.16 -8.30 10.67
CA VAL A 115 -58.30 -9.48 10.92
C VAL A 115 -57.79 -10.10 9.61
N ARG A 116 -58.53 -9.96 8.51
CA ARG A 116 -58.20 -10.58 7.21
C ARG A 116 -57.10 -9.88 6.42
N ILE A 117 -56.65 -8.70 6.84
CA ILE A 117 -55.66 -7.89 6.12
C ILE A 117 -54.23 -8.15 6.62
N LEU A 118 -54.05 -8.64 7.86
CA LEU A 118 -52.72 -8.99 8.37
C LEU A 118 -52.18 -10.25 7.67
N PRO A 119 -50.87 -10.30 7.34
CA PRO A 119 -50.26 -11.49 6.77
C PRO A 119 -50.27 -12.60 7.81
N ARG A 120 -50.46 -13.85 7.37
CA ARG A 120 -50.23 -15.05 8.21
C ARG A 120 -48.75 -15.30 8.37
#